data_AF-A0A9X4CIW5-F1
#
_entry.id   AF-A0A9X4CIW5-F1
#
_cell.length_a   1.000
_cell.length_b   1.000
_cell.length_c   1.000
_cell.angle_alpha   90.00
_cell.angle_beta   90.00
_cell.angle_gamma   90.00
#
_symmetry.space_group_name_H-M   'P 1'
#
loop_
_entity.id
_entity.type
_entity.pdbx_description
1 polymer ?
#
loop_
_entity_poly.entity_id
_entity_poly.type
_entity_poly.pdbx_seq_one_letter_code
_entity_poly.pdbx_strand_id
1 'polypeptide(L)'
;MGKVKDFSDIGGRHMVRLNDSTQSRNSFASRLAKKCQVNRIGNDWMNAGKFEPTDPGPAKKKPRRAKKKRSNLMHVTLGKTYYRPRVQSAR
;
A
#
# COMPACT_ATOMS: atom_id res chain seq x y z
N MET A 1 -11.73 20.87 6.38
CA MET A 1 -12.13 19.45 6.41
C MET A 1 -11.14 18.61 5.62
N GLY A 2 -10.43 17.68 6.28
CA GLY A 2 -9.36 16.88 5.66
C GLY A 2 -9.84 15.51 5.15
N LYS A 3 -9.20 14.97 4.10
CA LYS A 3 -9.50 13.62 3.58
C LYS A 3 -8.85 12.55 4.46
N VAL A 4 -9.65 11.62 4.96
CA VAL A 4 -9.18 10.44 5.71
C VAL A 4 -8.53 9.45 4.73
N LYS A 5 -7.40 8.86 5.11
CA LYS A 5 -6.73 7.81 4.33
C LYS A 5 -7.47 6.49 4.54
N ASP A 6 -7.87 5.84 3.45
CA ASP A 6 -8.44 4.50 3.52
C ASP A 6 -7.44 3.50 4.14
N PHE A 7 -7.94 2.67 5.07
CA PHE A 7 -7.15 1.64 5.74
C PHE A 7 -6.59 0.64 4.72
N SER A 8 -5.32 0.79 4.37
CA SER A 8 -4.67 -0.01 3.33
C SER A 8 -4.22 -1.41 3.81
N ASP A 9 -4.35 -1.72 5.10
CA ASP A 9 -3.72 -2.92 5.70
C ASP A 9 -4.69 -4.10 5.91
N ILE A 10 -6.01 -3.85 5.93
CA ILE A 10 -7.03 -4.89 6.13
C ILE A 10 -7.06 -5.88 4.96
N GLY A 11 -6.89 -5.38 3.73
CA GLY A 11 -6.99 -6.19 2.52
C GLY A 11 -5.75 -7.04 2.18
N GLY A 12 -4.65 -6.90 2.92
CA GLY A 12 -3.39 -7.58 2.60
C GLY A 12 -3.06 -8.71 3.58
N ARG A 13 -2.87 -8.33 4.85
CA ARG A 13 -2.23 -9.21 5.84
C ARG A 13 -3.18 -9.72 6.94
N HIS A 14 -4.39 -9.20 7.00
CA HIS A 14 -5.35 -9.48 8.09
C HIS A 14 -6.63 -10.17 7.61
N MET A 15 -6.68 -10.59 6.33
CA MET A 15 -7.78 -11.39 5.84
C MET A 15 -7.73 -12.81 6.40
N VAL A 16 -8.82 -13.21 7.05
CA VAL A 16 -9.03 -14.61 7.44
C VAL A 16 -9.37 -15.40 6.18
N ARG A 17 -8.51 -16.36 5.82
CA ARG A 17 -8.82 -17.34 4.76
C ARG A 17 -9.64 -18.46 5.37
N LEU A 18 -10.94 -18.45 5.10
CA LEU A 18 -11.90 -19.45 5.53
C LEU A 18 -12.75 -19.86 4.32
N ASN A 19 -13.18 -21.11 4.27
CA ASN A 19 -14.09 -21.64 3.25
C ASN A 19 -15.14 -22.55 3.92
N ASP A 20 -16.08 -23.06 3.13
CA ASP A 20 -17.19 -23.87 3.65
C ASP A 20 -16.84 -25.32 4.02
N SER A 21 -15.61 -25.78 3.76
CA SER A 21 -15.20 -27.13 4.15
C SER A 21 -15.05 -27.27 5.67
N THR A 22 -15.57 -28.36 6.21
CA THR A 22 -15.37 -28.77 7.61
C THR A 22 -13.90 -28.77 8.03
N GLN A 23 -13.00 -29.16 7.12
CA GLN A 23 -11.56 -29.19 7.40
C GLN A 23 -11.00 -27.79 7.67
N SER A 24 -11.43 -26.79 6.90
CA SER A 24 -11.03 -25.39 7.06
C SER A 24 -11.58 -24.78 8.34
N ARG A 25 -12.87 -25.03 8.62
CA ARG A 25 -13.52 -24.60 9.86
C ARG A 25 -12.82 -25.19 11.09
N ASN A 26 -12.46 -26.47 11.07
CA ASN A 26 -11.69 -27.13 12.14
C ASN A 26 -10.27 -26.58 12.30
N SER A 27 -9.58 -26.30 11.19
CA SER A 27 -8.26 -25.66 11.22
C SER A 27 -8.33 -24.25 11.83
N PHE A 28 -9.37 -23.49 11.50
CA PHE A 28 -9.61 -22.17 12.08
C PHE A 28 -9.90 -22.25 13.58
N ALA A 29 -10.79 -23.14 14.02
CA ALA A 29 -11.05 -23.39 15.44
C ALA A 29 -9.79 -23.86 16.20
N SER A 30 -8.92 -24.61 15.54
CA SER A 30 -7.61 -25.03 16.08
C SER A 30 -6.67 -23.86 16.31
N ARG A 31 -6.65 -22.88 15.40
CA ARG A 31 -5.85 -21.67 15.55
C ARG A 31 -6.40 -20.73 16.62
N LEU A 32 -7.73 -20.56 16.67
CA LEU A 32 -8.39 -19.72 17.66
C LEU A 32 -8.15 -20.20 19.09
N ALA A 33 -8.23 -21.51 19.35
CA ALA A 33 -8.05 -22.03 20.71
C ALA A 33 -6.63 -21.81 21.28
N LYS A 34 -5.63 -21.53 20.43
CA LYS A 34 -4.28 -21.18 20.89
C LYS A 34 -4.21 -19.79 21.53
N LYS A 35 -5.22 -18.96 21.32
CA LYS A 35 -5.25 -17.55 21.74
C LYS A 35 -6.45 -17.22 22.61
N CYS A 36 -7.56 -17.94 22.44
CA CYS A 36 -8.82 -17.66 23.11
C CYS A 36 -9.46 -18.96 23.61
N GLN A 37 -10.29 -18.85 24.64
CA GLN A 37 -11.13 -19.97 25.07
C GLN A 37 -12.25 -20.16 24.03
N VAL A 38 -12.27 -21.32 23.37
CA VAL A 38 -13.24 -21.62 22.30
C VAL A 38 -14.05 -22.83 22.71
N ASN A 39 -15.37 -22.69 22.73
CA ASN A 39 -16.26 -23.84 22.86
C ASN A 39 -16.36 -24.55 21.49
N ARG A 40 -15.96 -25.82 21.45
CA ARG A 40 -16.01 -26.68 20.26
C ARG A 40 -17.08 -27.76 20.35
N ILE A 41 -17.88 -27.77 21.41
CA ILE A 41 -18.93 -28.75 21.60
C ILE A 41 -20.11 -28.37 20.71
N GLY A 42 -20.54 -29.30 19.86
CA GLY A 42 -21.61 -29.11 18.87
C GLY A 42 -21.09 -28.86 17.45
N ASN A 43 -21.98 -29.01 16.46
CA ASN A 43 -21.69 -28.87 15.03
C ASN A 43 -22.41 -27.70 14.35
N ASP A 44 -23.14 -26.87 15.09
CA ASP A 44 -23.95 -25.79 14.53
C ASP A 44 -23.09 -24.78 13.74
N TRP A 45 -21.88 -24.53 14.22
CA TRP A 45 -20.89 -23.65 13.59
C TRP A 45 -20.24 -24.25 12.32
N MET A 46 -20.39 -25.56 12.08
CA MET A 46 -19.90 -26.22 10.85
C MET A 46 -20.79 -25.96 9.64
N ASN A 47 -22.04 -25.54 9.85
CA ASN A 47 -22.99 -25.23 8.79
C ASN A 47 -23.43 -23.75 8.80
N ALA A 48 -22.99 -22.97 9.79
CA ALA A 48 -23.33 -21.55 9.87
C ALA A 48 -22.71 -20.76 8.71
N GLY A 49 -23.55 -20.08 7.93
CA GLY A 49 -23.14 -19.17 6.85
C GLY A 49 -22.51 -19.85 5.63
N LYS A 50 -22.24 -19.04 4.60
CA LYS A 50 -21.45 -19.39 3.42
C LYS A 50 -20.20 -18.53 3.36
N PHE A 51 -19.03 -19.14 3.28
CA PHE A 51 -17.73 -18.47 3.24
C PHE A 51 -17.18 -18.42 1.81
N GLU A 52 -17.97 -17.85 0.92
CA GLU A 52 -17.58 -17.61 -0.46
C GLU A 52 -16.78 -16.29 -0.54
N PRO A 53 -15.54 -16.31 -1.06
CA PRO A 53 -14.76 -15.09 -1.24
C PRO A 53 -15.51 -14.13 -2.18
N THR A 54 -16.02 -13.03 -1.63
CA THR A 54 -16.48 -11.92 -2.47
C THR A 54 -15.22 -11.21 -2.94
N ASP A 55 -14.71 -11.61 -4.09
CA ASP A 55 -13.48 -11.03 -4.64
C ASP A 55 -13.65 -9.49 -4.68
N PRO A 56 -12.83 -8.72 -3.94
CA PRO A 56 -12.92 -7.27 -4.02
C PRO A 56 -12.53 -6.92 -5.45
N GLY A 57 -13.52 -6.55 -6.27
CA GLY A 57 -13.34 -6.28 -7.68
C GLY A 57 -12.07 -5.46 -7.96
N PRO A 58 -11.40 -5.68 -9.10
CA PRO A 58 -10.01 -5.30 -9.31
C PRO A 58 -9.76 -3.87 -8.88
N ALA A 59 -8.88 -3.69 -7.88
CA ALA A 59 -8.54 -2.38 -7.34
C ALA A 59 -8.22 -1.43 -8.50
N LYS A 60 -9.08 -0.43 -8.74
CA LYS A 60 -8.89 0.52 -9.84
C LYS A 60 -7.54 1.20 -9.65
N LYS A 61 -6.57 0.87 -10.52
CA LYS A 61 -5.23 1.49 -10.49
C LYS A 61 -5.42 2.99 -10.76
N LYS A 62 -5.28 3.82 -9.72
CA LYS A 62 -5.26 5.27 -9.90
C LYS A 62 -4.07 5.62 -10.81
N PRO A 63 -4.24 6.45 -11.84
CA PRO A 63 -3.14 6.80 -12.73
C PRO A 63 -2.01 7.43 -11.92
N ARG A 64 -0.78 6.93 -12.13
CA ARG A 64 0.41 7.51 -11.49
C ARG A 64 0.57 8.93 -12.03
N ARG A 65 0.51 9.93 -11.15
CA ARG A 65 0.73 11.34 -11.51
C ARG A 65 2.09 11.45 -12.22
N ALA A 66 2.08 11.81 -13.50
CA ALA A 66 3.30 11.94 -14.29
C ALA A 66 4.21 13.01 -13.67
N LYS A 67 5.49 12.68 -13.43
CA LYS A 67 6.49 13.66 -13.02
C LYS A 67 6.76 14.57 -14.21
N LYS A 68 6.35 15.85 -14.13
CA LYS A 68 6.64 16.88 -15.13
C LYS A 68 8.17 17.03 -15.24
N LYS A 69 8.77 16.62 -16.36
CA LYS A 69 10.18 16.92 -16.66
C LYS A 69 10.32 18.44 -16.69
N ARG A 70 11.20 19.00 -15.85
CA ARG A 70 11.60 20.40 -15.96
C ARG A 70 12.41 20.52 -17.25
N SER A 71 11.94 21.29 -18.22
CA SER A 71 12.72 21.63 -19.40
C SER A 71 13.86 22.57 -19.00
N ASN A 72 15.07 22.28 -19.48
CA ASN A 72 16.20 23.20 -19.38
C ASN A 72 15.92 24.37 -20.35
N LEU A 73 15.56 25.54 -19.81
CA LEU A 73 15.53 26.77 -20.57
C LEU A 73 16.97 27.21 -20.82
N MET A 74 17.43 27.06 -22.05
CA MET A 74 18.73 27.57 -22.50
C MET A 74 18.75 29.09 -22.29
N HIS A 75 19.56 29.57 -21.34
CA HIS A 75 19.83 31.00 -21.20
C HIS A 75 20.72 31.43 -22.38
N VAL A 76 20.17 32.20 -23.31
CA VAL A 76 20.93 32.90 -24.35
C VAL A 76 21.81 33.94 -23.64
N THR A 77 23.11 33.66 -23.51
CA THR A 77 24.09 34.63 -23.02
C THR A 77 24.34 35.67 -24.10
N LEU A 78 23.67 36.83 -23.98
CA LEU A 78 24.05 38.05 -24.68
C LEU A 78 25.41 38.50 -24.16
N GLY A 79 26.39 38.56 -25.06
CA GLY A 79 27.77 38.95 -24.77
C GLY A 79 27.85 40.35 -24.16
N LYS A 80 28.59 40.45 -23.05
CA LYS A 80 29.15 41.70 -22.53
C LYS A 80 30.60 41.42 -22.12
N THR A 81 31.50 41.77 -23.02
CA THR A 81 32.94 41.85 -22.79
C THR A 81 33.22 42.95 -21.75
N TYR A 82 33.82 42.58 -20.62
CA TYR A 82 34.48 43.54 -19.74
C TYR A 82 35.82 42.99 -19.26
N TYR A 83 36.83 43.83 -19.45
CA TYR A 83 38.26 43.63 -19.22
C TYR A 83 38.56 43.43 -17.72
N ARG A 84 39.28 42.35 -17.35
CA ARG A 84 39.83 42.14 -16.00
C ARG A 84 41.31 42.56 -15.97
N PRO A 85 41.74 43.55 -15.18
CA PRO A 85 43.16 43.80 -14.99
C PRO A 85 43.78 42.73 -14.07
N ARG A 86 44.96 42.26 -14.47
CA ARG A 86 45.81 41.30 -13.77
C ARG A 86 46.64 42.04 -12.72
N VAL A 87 46.33 41.88 -11.44
CA VAL A 87 47.21 42.33 -10.34
C VAL A 87 48.15 41.20 -9.94
N GLN A 88 49.44 41.47 -10.07
CA GLN A 88 50.56 40.59 -9.72
C GLN A 88 50.77 40.56 -8.20
N SER A 89 51.06 39.38 -7.67
CA SER A 89 51.39 39.11 -6.27
C SER A 89 52.74 39.74 -5.92
N ALA A 90 52.77 40.66 -4.95
CA ALA A 90 54.01 41.10 -4.31
C ALA A 90 54.29 40.22 -3.07
N ARG A 91 55.54 39.79 -2.94
CA ARG A 91 56.10 39.17 -1.73
C ARG A 91 56.42 40.24 -0.69
#